data_AF-A0A537UB83-F1
#
_entry.id   AF-A0A537UB83-F1
#
_cell.length_a   1.000
_cell.length_b   1.000
_cell.length_c   1.000
_cell.angle_alpha   90.00
_cell.angle_beta   90.00
_cell.angle_gamma   90.00
#
_symmetry.space_group_name_H-M   'P 1'
#
loop_
_entity.id
_entity.type
_entity.pdbx_description
1 polymer ?
#
loop_
_entity_poly.entity_id
_entity_poly.type
_entity_poly.pdbx_seq_one_letter_code
_entity_poly.pdbx_strand_id
1 'polypeptide(L)'
;FKEGRADGEWRIHCHVPLFLSDLGEIGSTRADLEAVLAAFRRKSRSSHLEVETYTWDVLPDHLRTGSKAADIAREISFCVKELVG
;
A
#
# COMPACT_ATOMS: atom_id res chain seq x y z
N PHE A 1 1.62 26.28 -14.62
CA PHE A 1 1.08 25.32 -13.65
C PHE A 1 -0.18 25.76 -12.91
N LYS A 2 -0.66 27.01 -12.97
CA LYS A 2 -1.82 27.47 -12.18
C LYS A 2 -3.21 26.92 -12.60
N GLU A 3 -3.33 26.23 -13.74
CA GLU A 3 -4.66 25.82 -14.27
C GLU A 3 -4.77 24.34 -14.68
N GLY A 4 -3.75 23.51 -14.47
CA GLY A 4 -3.86 22.05 -14.63
C GLY A 4 -4.49 21.56 -15.95
N ARG A 5 -4.34 22.28 -17.06
CA ARG A 5 -4.86 21.85 -18.37
C ARG A 5 -3.85 20.95 -19.06
N ALA A 6 -4.20 19.69 -19.25
CA ALA A 6 -3.52 18.80 -20.19
C ALA A 6 -4.56 18.27 -21.18
N ASP A 7 -4.20 18.21 -22.46
CA ASP A 7 -4.96 17.48 -23.46
C ASP A 7 -4.67 15.99 -23.27
N GLY A 8 -5.54 15.25 -22.56
CA GLY A 8 -5.41 13.81 -22.34
C GLY A 8 -5.77 13.35 -20.92
N GLU A 9 -5.46 12.08 -20.63
CA GLU A 9 -5.73 11.45 -19.32
C GLU A 9 -4.60 11.74 -18.32
N TRP A 10 -4.98 12.11 -17.10
CA TRP A 10 -4.06 12.17 -15.96
C TRP A 10 -4.08 10.85 -15.21
N ARG A 11 -2.89 10.27 -15.01
CA ARG A 11 -2.71 9.09 -14.15
C ARG A 11 -1.90 9.49 -12.94
N ILE A 12 -2.48 9.30 -11.77
CA ILE A 12 -1.86 9.64 -10.48
C ILE A 12 -1.66 8.33 -9.72
N HIS A 13 -0.44 8.09 -9.26
CA HIS A 13 -0.13 6.99 -8.36
C HIS A 13 0.04 7.56 -6.96
N CYS A 14 -0.77 7.09 -6.01
CA CYS A 14 -0.65 7.44 -4.60
C CYS A 14 -0.14 6.22 -3.81
N HIS A 15 0.84 6.43 -2.94
CA HIS A 15 1.21 5.42 -1.95
C HIS A 15 0.22 5.49 -0.78
N VAL A 16 -0.37 4.36 -0.43
CA VAL A 16 -1.32 4.23 0.67
C VAL A 16 -0.93 3.03 1.53
N PRO A 17 -1.28 3.01 2.83
CA PRO A 17 -0.99 1.87 3.69
C PRO A 17 -1.56 0.56 3.14
N LEU A 18 -0.74 -0.49 3.12
CA LEU A 18 -1.04 -1.76 2.45
C LEU A 18 -2.31 -2.46 2.95
N PHE A 19 -2.69 -2.20 4.20
CA PHE A 19 -3.88 -2.78 4.81
C PHE A 19 -5.18 -2.01 4.50
N LEU A 20 -5.14 -0.87 3.82
CA LEU A 20 -6.35 -0.15 3.41
C LEU A 20 -6.85 -0.67 2.06
N SER A 21 -8.05 -1.24 2.05
CA SER A 21 -8.73 -1.65 0.81
C SER A 21 -9.55 -0.53 0.19
N ASP A 22 -10.11 0.35 1.03
CA ASP A 22 -11.08 1.38 0.70
C ASP A 22 -10.59 2.74 1.21
N LEU A 23 -10.65 3.75 0.33
CA LEU A 23 -10.28 5.14 0.61
C LEU A 23 -11.46 6.09 0.34
N GLY A 24 -12.68 5.56 0.31
CA GLY A 24 -13.91 6.29 -0.01
C GLY A 24 -14.22 6.19 -1.51
N GLU A 25 -14.15 7.32 -2.22
CA GLU A 25 -14.48 7.37 -3.65
C GLU A 25 -13.43 6.70 -4.54
N ILE A 26 -12.27 6.36 -3.98
CA ILE A 26 -11.14 5.76 -4.69
C ILE A 26 -10.83 4.40 -4.07
N GLY A 27 -10.73 3.37 -4.92
CA GLY A 27 -10.26 2.05 -4.52
C GLY A 27 -8.74 1.97 -4.43
N SER A 28 -8.23 1.04 -3.63
CA SER A 28 -6.80 0.69 -3.62
C SER A 28 -6.50 -0.47 -4.57
N THR A 29 -5.20 -0.69 -4.84
CA THR A 29 -4.69 -1.89 -5.53
C THR A 29 -4.44 -3.07 -4.57
N ARG A 30 -5.05 -3.06 -3.37
CA ARG A 30 -4.82 -4.09 -2.36
C ARG A 30 -5.20 -5.50 -2.85
N ALA A 31 -6.29 -5.64 -3.60
CA ALA A 31 -6.69 -6.95 -4.15
C ALA A 31 -5.63 -7.52 -5.12
N ASP A 32 -5.00 -6.65 -5.92
CA ASP A 32 -3.92 -7.05 -6.81
C ASP A 32 -2.67 -7.47 -6.01
N LEU A 33 -2.35 -6.74 -4.94
CA LEU A 33 -1.26 -7.10 -4.02
C LEU A 33 -1.50 -8.49 -3.39
N GLU A 34 -2.69 -8.76 -2.87
CA GLU A 34 -3.05 -10.07 -2.29
C GLU A 34 -2.92 -11.18 -3.34
N ALA A 35 -3.39 -10.95 -4.58
CA ALA A 35 -3.25 -11.91 -5.67
C ALA A 35 -1.79 -12.21 -6.02
N VAL A 36 -0.93 -11.18 -6.04
CA VAL A 36 0.51 -11.32 -6.25
C VAL A 36 1.16 -12.11 -5.11
N LEU A 37 0.90 -11.76 -3.84
CA LEU A 37 1.45 -12.48 -2.69
C LEU A 37 1.00 -13.95 -2.70
N ALA A 38 -0.26 -14.24 -3.01
CA ALA A 38 -0.76 -15.60 -3.19
C ALA A 38 -0.06 -16.36 -4.32
N ALA A 39 0.31 -15.70 -5.42
CA ALA A 39 1.10 -16.31 -6.48
C ALA A 39 2.55 -16.62 -6.04
N PHE A 40 3.18 -15.71 -5.28
CA PHE A 40 4.51 -15.92 -4.71
C PHE A 40 4.56 -17.11 -3.74
N ARG A 41 3.48 -17.35 -3.00
CA ARG A 41 3.35 -18.52 -2.12
C ARG A 41 3.40 -19.84 -2.85
N ARG A 42 2.69 -19.93 -3.97
CA ARG A 42 2.65 -21.14 -4.80
C ARG A 42 3.98 -21.40 -5.50
N LYS A 43 4.70 -20.33 -5.85
CA LYS A 43 5.99 -20.41 -6.52
C LYS A 43 6.88 -19.26 -6.08
N SER A 44 7.68 -19.51 -5.05
CA SER A 44 8.65 -18.52 -4.58
C SER A 44 9.63 -18.18 -5.70
N ARG A 45 9.81 -16.88 -5.93
CA ARG A 45 10.80 -16.35 -6.88
C ARG A 45 12.01 -15.73 -6.19
N SER A 46 11.91 -15.47 -4.89
CA SER A 46 12.93 -14.80 -4.06
C SER A 46 12.73 -15.19 -2.60
N SER A 47 13.83 -15.27 -1.84
CA SER A 47 13.82 -15.38 -0.38
C SER A 47 13.66 -14.03 0.33
N HIS A 48 13.75 -12.93 -0.42
CA HIS A 48 13.67 -11.56 0.09
C HIS A 48 12.35 -10.93 -0.32
N LEU A 49 11.70 -10.28 0.66
CA LEU A 49 10.56 -9.40 0.48
C LEU A 49 10.94 -8.04 1.06
N GLU A 50 10.75 -6.99 0.27
CA GLU A 50 10.92 -5.61 0.70
C GLU A 50 9.55 -4.95 0.84
N VAL A 51 9.38 -4.17 1.92
CA VAL A 51 8.17 -3.39 2.18
C VAL A 51 8.60 -1.93 2.24
N GLU A 52 8.30 -1.17 1.18
CA GLU A 52 8.62 0.25 1.12
C GLU A 52 7.50 1.09 1.72
N THR A 53 7.81 1.81 2.80
CA THR A 53 6.85 2.68 3.47
C THR A 53 7.23 4.14 3.21
N TYR A 54 6.27 4.96 2.76
CA TYR A 54 6.46 6.39 2.57
C TYR A 54 5.43 7.16 3.40
N THR A 55 5.75 8.41 3.74
CA THR A 55 4.72 9.44 3.96
C THR A 55 3.76 9.25 5.15
N TRP A 56 4.15 8.52 6.21
CA TRP A 56 3.32 8.39 7.42
C TRP A 56 2.95 9.73 8.07
N ASP A 57 3.83 10.72 8.02
CA ASP A 57 3.59 12.02 8.68
C ASP A 57 2.52 12.87 7.98
N VAL A 58 2.20 12.57 6.71
CA VAL A 58 1.18 13.28 5.91
C VAL A 58 -0.13 12.53 5.79
N LEU A 59 -0.23 11.34 6.40
CA LEU A 59 -1.51 10.63 6.46
C LEU A 59 -2.48 11.33 7.40
N PRO A 60 -3.78 11.31 7.10
CA PRO A 60 -4.82 11.73 8.01
C PRO A 60 -4.69 11.08 9.40
N ASP A 61 -4.96 11.84 10.46
CA ASP A 61 -4.83 11.40 11.86
C ASP A 61 -5.51 10.06 12.14
N HIS A 62 -6.70 9.86 11.61
CA HIS A 62 -7.50 8.65 11.82
C HIS A 62 -6.91 7.38 11.20
N LEU A 63 -5.93 7.49 10.30
CA LEU A 63 -5.24 6.34 9.68
C LEU A 63 -3.94 5.95 10.41
N ARG A 64 -3.46 6.81 11.30
CA ARG A 64 -2.18 6.66 12.02
C ARG A 64 -2.41 6.03 13.38
N THR A 65 -1.43 5.26 13.85
CA THR A 65 -1.46 4.66 15.20
C THR A 65 -0.86 5.57 16.27
N GLY A 66 -0.38 6.76 15.90
CA GLY A 66 0.35 7.68 16.78
C GLY A 66 1.82 7.30 16.99
N SER A 67 2.27 6.16 16.46
CA SER A 67 3.66 5.73 16.45
C SER A 67 4.05 5.25 15.06
N LYS A 68 5.01 5.94 14.43
CA LYS A 68 5.55 5.56 13.11
C LYS A 68 6.10 4.13 13.10
N ALA A 69 6.72 3.70 14.20
CA ALA A 69 7.22 2.34 14.33
C ALA A 69 6.08 1.30 14.34
N ALA A 70 4.97 1.61 15.03
CA ALA A 70 3.80 0.73 15.06
C ALA A 70 3.10 0.68 13.70
N ASP A 71 3.05 1.80 12.99
CA ASP A 71 2.50 1.90 11.64
C ASP A 71 3.29 1.07 10.62
N ILE A 72 4.63 1.17 10.63
CA ILE A 72 5.51 0.33 9.80
C ILE A 72 5.35 -1.15 10.17
N ALA A 73 5.33 -1.48 11.47
CA ALA A 73 5.17 -2.85 11.94
C ALA A 73 3.84 -3.47 11.45
N ARG A 74 2.78 -2.66 11.37
CA ARG A 74 1.46 -3.09 10.87
C ARG A 74 1.50 -3.45 9.38
N GLU A 75 2.22 -2.70 8.54
CA GLU A 75 2.41 -3.05 7.13
C GLU A 75 3.19 -4.34 6.96
N ILE A 76 4.31 -4.50 7.68
CA ILE A 76 5.11 -5.73 7.64
C ILE A 76 4.26 -6.92 8.09
N SER A 77 3.52 -6.77 9.19
CA SER A 77 2.63 -7.82 9.71
C SER A 77 1.57 -8.22 8.70
N PHE A 78 0.99 -7.25 7.98
CA PHE A 78 0.05 -7.50 6.90
C PHE A 78 0.70 -8.32 5.77
N CYS A 79 1.85 -7.89 5.25
CA CYS A 79 2.56 -8.61 4.19
C CYS A 79 2.93 -10.04 4.59
N VAL A 80 3.45 -10.23 5.81
CA VAL A 80 3.81 -11.56 6.33
C VAL A 80 2.57 -12.44 6.46
N LYS A 81 1.45 -11.90 6.98
CA LYS A 81 0.19 -12.63 7.09
C LYS A 81 -0.29 -13.11 5.72
N GLU A 82 -0.35 -12.24 4.71
CA GLU A 82 -0.83 -12.61 3.38
C GLU A 82 0.15 -13.53 2.63
N LEU A 83 1.46 -13.37 2.85
CA LEU A 83 2.50 -14.22 2.27
C LEU A 83 2.59 -15.61 2.93
N VAL A 84 2.15 -15.79 4.18
CA VAL A 84 2.23 -17.11 4.85
C VAL A 84 0.87 -17.81 4.93
N GLY A 85 -0.21 -17.05 5.15
CA GLY A 85 -1.52 -17.51 5.66
C GLY A 85 -2.32 -18.39 4.73
#